data_AF-A0A9D4VA11-F1
#
_entry.id   AF-A0A9D4VA11-F1
#
_cell.length_a   1.000
_cell.length_b   1.000
_cell.length_c   1.000
_cell.angle_alpha   90.00
_cell.angle_beta   90.00
_cell.angle_gamma   90.00
#
_symmetry.space_group_name_H-M   'P 1'
#
loop_
_entity.id
_entity.type
_entity.pdbx_description
1 polymer ?
#
loop_
_entity_poly.entity_id
_entity_poly.type
_entity_poly.pdbx_seq_one_letter_code
_entity_poly.pdbx_strand_id
1 'polypeptide(L)'
;MALVRQLHSSLKGFLCKPSLHVLAAQSRHIGSSTPRFDDENDGDGGSGEEQEDEPSPDSPVDAEENTKPKPPPPPYAEELRKILTAKYLSNQPIARPHSLRDKPSTELNLQQLRSQYKQRLSAVRKQYMSELERQRAAKAAQDKKQREEIQLAKEERLRLKKEKSARRAIEVAEEKRILQEQLAAESAERRAYRKMVDMRIQERRQMERDIIRQESGNWIEEKDLEERIVEAFLNPIEL
;
A
#
# COMPACT_ATOMS: atom_id res chain seq x y z
N MET A 1 38.45 29.43 30.07
CA MET A 1 38.78 29.01 28.69
C MET A 1 39.32 27.59 28.77
N ALA A 2 38.42 26.62 28.83
CA ALA A 2 38.70 25.25 29.23
C ALA A 2 39.24 24.38 28.08
N LEU A 3 40.33 23.68 28.39
CA LEU A 3 40.62 22.27 28.12
C LEU A 3 40.52 21.73 26.67
N VAL A 4 41.71 21.63 26.09
CA VAL A 4 42.31 20.42 25.49
C VAL A 4 41.53 19.11 25.76
N ARG A 5 41.09 18.46 24.67
CA ARG A 5 40.79 17.01 24.53
C ARG A 5 41.22 16.64 23.11
N GLN A 6 42.36 16.00 22.86
CA GLN A 6 42.68 14.58 23.04
C GLN A 6 41.57 13.65 22.50
N LEU A 7 41.81 13.02 21.35
CA LEU A 7 41.46 11.61 21.12
C LEU A 7 42.39 10.99 20.04
N HIS A 8 43.15 10.02 20.52
CA HIS A 8 43.94 9.02 19.79
C HIS A 8 43.05 7.91 19.24
N SER A 9 43.61 7.11 18.31
CA SER A 9 43.19 5.76 17.88
C SER A 9 41.91 5.74 17.03
N SER A 10 41.74 4.89 16.01
CA SER A 10 42.20 3.51 15.88
C SER A 10 42.12 3.11 14.39
N LEU A 11 43.28 2.89 13.79
CA LEU A 11 43.42 1.98 12.66
C LEU A 11 43.21 0.56 13.21
N LYS A 12 42.04 -0.05 12.98
CA LYS A 12 41.81 -1.51 13.08
C LYS A 12 40.42 -1.88 12.57
N GLY A 13 40.38 -2.81 11.61
CA GLY A 13 39.18 -3.49 11.11
C GLY A 13 38.77 -2.98 9.71
N PHE A 14 38.60 -3.79 8.67
CA PHE A 14 38.45 -5.23 8.56
C PHE A 14 38.91 -5.63 7.16
N LEU A 15 39.94 -6.47 7.07
CA LEU A 15 40.14 -7.35 5.92
C LEU A 15 39.04 -8.42 6.00
N CYS A 16 37.97 -8.29 5.23
CA CYS A 16 36.99 -9.34 5.05
C CYS A 16 37.17 -9.97 3.66
N LYS A 17 37.66 -11.21 3.65
CA LYS A 17 37.80 -12.07 2.47
C LYS A 17 36.40 -12.45 1.95
N PRO A 18 36.18 -12.59 0.64
CA PRO A 18 34.97 -13.21 0.13
C PRO A 18 35.05 -14.74 0.33
N SER A 19 34.24 -15.31 1.22
CA SER A 19 34.03 -16.76 1.25
C SER A 19 32.98 -17.14 0.21
N LEU A 20 33.43 -17.79 -0.86
CA LEU A 20 32.58 -18.62 -1.71
C LEU A 20 32.05 -19.79 -0.86
N HIS A 21 30.75 -19.80 -0.58
CA HIS A 21 30.03 -21.03 -0.29
C HIS A 21 28.81 -21.13 -1.22
N VAL A 22 29.01 -21.95 -2.24
CA VAL A 22 27.96 -22.74 -2.89
C VAL A 22 27.45 -23.74 -1.86
N LEU A 23 26.12 -23.85 -1.74
CA LEU A 23 25.30 -25.04 -1.40
C LEU A 23 23.84 -24.55 -1.40
N ALA A 24 23.08 -24.83 -2.46
CA ALA A 24 22.21 -26.00 -2.56
C ALA A 24 20.95 -25.93 -1.66
N ALA A 25 19.82 -25.76 -2.34
CA ALA A 25 18.48 -26.29 -2.03
C ALA A 25 17.92 -26.15 -0.61
N GLN A 26 16.80 -25.40 -0.50
CA GLN A 26 15.60 -25.93 0.13
C GLN A 26 14.35 -25.11 -0.24
N SER A 27 13.50 -25.76 -1.04
CA SER A 27 12.06 -25.53 -1.16
C SER A 27 11.40 -25.37 0.22
N ARG A 28 10.63 -24.29 0.45
CA ARG A 28 9.43 -24.28 1.32
C ARG A 28 8.41 -23.22 0.88
N HIS A 29 7.23 -23.74 0.56
CA HIS A 29 5.88 -23.22 0.78
C HIS A 29 5.52 -21.76 0.50
N ILE A 30 4.70 -21.65 -0.54
CA ILE A 30 3.70 -20.61 -0.80
C ILE A 30 2.73 -20.58 0.39
N GLY A 31 2.91 -19.63 1.31
CA GLY A 31 1.93 -19.29 2.33
C GLY A 31 0.86 -18.39 1.72
N SER A 32 -0.33 -18.93 1.52
CA SER A 32 -1.55 -18.18 1.21
C SER A 32 -1.97 -17.37 2.45
N SER A 33 -1.57 -16.09 2.52
CA SER A 33 -2.17 -15.16 3.48
C SER A 33 -3.52 -14.71 2.95
N THR A 34 -4.59 -15.30 3.46
CA THR A 34 -5.94 -14.76 3.35
C THR A 34 -6.01 -13.38 4.03
N PRO A 35 -6.67 -12.38 3.42
CA PRO A 35 -6.90 -11.10 4.06
C PRO A 35 -7.86 -11.30 5.24
N ARG A 36 -7.42 -10.84 6.41
CA ARG A 36 -8.21 -10.74 7.64
C ARG A 36 -9.28 -9.67 7.40
N PHE A 37 -10.54 -10.10 7.41
CA PHE A 37 -11.72 -9.24 7.36
C PHE A 37 -11.92 -8.75 8.80
N ASP A 38 -11.54 -7.50 9.07
CA ASP A 38 -11.89 -6.84 10.32
C ASP A 38 -13.33 -6.34 10.16
N ASP A 39 -14.28 -7.16 10.63
CA ASP A 39 -15.66 -6.73 10.87
C ASP A 39 -15.67 -5.88 12.15
N GLU A 40 -15.65 -4.56 11.99
CA GLU A 40 -15.98 -3.61 13.04
C GLU A 40 -17.49 -3.71 13.33
N ASN A 41 -17.79 -4.58 14.31
CA ASN A 41 -19.08 -4.74 14.95
C ASN A 41 -19.25 -3.63 16.02
N ASP A 42 -19.69 -2.45 15.60
CA ASP A 42 -20.16 -1.40 16.51
C ASP A 42 -21.58 -1.71 16.99
N GLY A 43 -21.67 -2.67 17.90
CA GLY A 43 -22.83 -2.89 18.76
C GLY A 43 -22.74 -2.02 20.00
N ASP A 44 -23.20 -0.77 19.92
CA ASP A 44 -23.43 0.07 21.10
C ASP A 44 -24.79 -0.29 21.71
N GLY A 45 -24.72 -1.28 22.61
CA GLY A 45 -25.81 -1.68 23.49
C GLY A 45 -25.85 -0.76 24.71
N GLY A 46 -26.63 0.31 24.63
CA GLY A 46 -27.03 1.12 25.78
C GLY A 46 -28.17 0.46 26.55
N SER A 47 -27.84 -0.47 27.46
CA SER A 47 -28.72 -0.96 28.51
C SER A 47 -28.87 0.09 29.60
N GLY A 48 -29.93 0.90 29.50
CA GLY A 48 -30.44 1.70 30.62
C GLY A 48 -31.48 0.89 31.38
N GLU A 49 -31.00 0.10 32.35
CA GLU A 49 -31.77 -0.31 33.53
C GLU A 49 -31.95 0.95 34.38
N GLU A 50 -33.18 1.43 34.57
CA GLU A 50 -33.54 2.22 35.75
C GLU A 50 -35.07 2.22 35.93
N GLN A 51 -35.47 1.45 36.94
CA GLN A 51 -36.52 1.74 37.93
C GLN A 51 -37.98 1.86 37.46
N GLU A 52 -38.71 0.76 37.69
CA GLU A 52 -40.15 0.77 37.88
C GLU A 52 -40.48 1.43 39.22
N ASP A 53 -41.12 2.60 39.19
CA ASP A 53 -41.96 3.10 40.28
C ASP A 53 -43.40 3.15 39.77
N GLU A 54 -44.23 2.24 40.28
CA GLU A 54 -45.68 2.21 40.17
C GLU A 54 -46.30 3.40 40.92
N PRO A 55 -47.18 4.22 40.30
CA PRO A 55 -48.19 4.95 41.05
C PRO A 55 -49.57 4.31 40.86
N SER A 56 -50.14 3.89 42.00
CA SER A 56 -51.51 3.42 42.17
C SER A 56 -52.57 4.26 41.44
N PRO A 57 -53.66 3.63 40.98
CA PRO A 57 -54.81 4.32 40.43
C PRO A 57 -55.71 4.77 41.58
N ASP A 58 -55.96 6.08 41.71
CA ASP A 58 -57.27 6.64 42.10
C ASP A 58 -57.16 8.15 42.33
N SER A 59 -57.49 8.92 41.30
CA SER A 59 -58.03 10.27 41.47
C SER A 59 -58.76 10.69 40.18
N PRO A 60 -60.10 10.81 40.19
CA PRO A 60 -60.84 11.43 39.10
C PRO A 60 -60.67 12.94 39.24
N VAL A 61 -59.81 13.53 38.39
CA VAL A 61 -59.69 14.98 38.28
C VAL A 61 -60.01 15.35 36.84
N ASP A 62 -61.20 15.93 36.73
CA ASP A 62 -61.79 16.78 35.71
C ASP A 62 -60.99 17.04 34.43
N ALA A 63 -61.67 16.73 33.32
CA ALA A 63 -61.28 17.07 31.97
C ALA A 63 -61.27 18.59 31.77
N GLU A 64 -60.07 19.20 31.74
CA GLU A 64 -59.87 20.46 31.04
C GLU A 64 -58.83 20.31 29.91
N GLU A 65 -59.40 20.24 28.72
CA GLU A 65 -58.93 20.65 27.40
C GLU A 65 -57.56 21.39 27.32
N ASN A 66 -56.46 20.63 27.30
CA ASN A 66 -55.13 21.16 26.95
C ASN A 66 -54.83 20.91 25.46
N THR A 67 -55.39 21.76 24.59
CA THR A 67 -55.16 21.78 23.15
C THR A 67 -53.81 22.43 22.80
N LYS A 68 -52.69 21.80 23.18
CA LYS A 68 -51.41 22.11 22.53
C LYS A 68 -51.40 21.49 21.12
N PRO A 69 -51.21 22.27 20.05
CA PRO A 69 -51.15 21.71 18.70
C PRO A 69 -49.96 20.76 18.62
N LYS A 70 -50.23 19.48 18.33
CA LYS A 70 -49.17 18.50 18.05
C LYS A 70 -48.30 19.05 16.92
N PRO A 71 -46.96 19.00 17.05
CA PRO A 71 -46.08 19.42 15.97
C PRO A 71 -46.40 18.65 14.70
N PRO A 72 -46.36 19.29 13.52
CA PRO A 72 -46.63 18.61 12.26
C PRO A 72 -45.66 17.43 12.11
N PRO A 73 -46.14 16.25 11.69
CA PRO A 73 -45.28 15.10 11.52
C PRO A 73 -44.18 15.42 10.49
N PRO A 74 -42.94 14.94 10.68
CA PRO A 74 -41.86 15.19 9.73
C PRO A 74 -42.23 14.62 8.34
N PRO A 75 -41.78 15.23 7.24
CA PRO A 75 -42.24 14.89 5.88
C PRO A 75 -42.01 13.41 5.51
N TYR A 76 -40.96 12.79 6.06
CA TYR A 76 -40.65 11.37 5.88
C TYR A 76 -41.63 10.42 6.62
N ALA A 77 -42.32 10.88 7.66
CA ALA A 77 -43.28 10.07 8.40
C ALA A 77 -44.52 9.72 7.58
N GLU A 78 -44.96 10.59 6.67
CA GLU A 78 -46.06 10.28 5.76
C GLU A 78 -45.67 9.23 4.72
N GLU A 79 -44.44 9.26 4.23
CA GLU A 79 -43.93 8.26 3.28
C GLU A 79 -43.83 6.88 3.95
N LEU A 80 -43.28 6.82 5.16
CA LEU A 80 -43.27 5.61 5.98
C LEU A 80 -44.67 5.07 6.24
N ARG A 81 -45.63 5.94 6.58
CA ARG A 81 -47.04 5.55 6.77
C ARG A 81 -47.64 4.99 5.48
N LYS A 82 -47.36 5.57 4.32
CA LYS A 82 -47.81 5.04 3.01
C LYS A 82 -47.22 3.66 2.75
N ILE A 83 -45.92 3.46 3.00
CA ILE A 83 -45.23 2.17 2.82
C ILE A 83 -45.80 1.10 3.76
N LEU A 84 -45.98 1.43 5.04
CA LEU A 84 -46.52 0.51 6.04
C LEU A 84 -47.98 0.15 5.76
N THR A 85 -48.80 1.14 5.38
CA THR A 85 -50.19 0.91 4.98
C THR A 85 -50.28 0.02 3.75
N ALA A 86 -49.41 0.22 2.74
CA ALA A 86 -49.36 -0.64 1.56
C ALA A 86 -48.98 -2.09 1.90
N LYS A 87 -47.98 -2.30 2.77
CA LYS A 87 -47.62 -3.64 3.28
C LYS A 87 -48.74 -4.29 4.08
N TYR A 88 -49.45 -3.51 4.90
CA TYR A 88 -50.57 -4.01 5.68
C TYR A 88 -51.76 -4.41 4.78
N LEU A 89 -52.04 -3.64 3.74
CA LEU A 89 -53.08 -3.95 2.75
C LEU A 89 -52.71 -5.18 1.89
N SER A 90 -51.44 -5.36 1.53
CA SER A 90 -50.99 -6.54 0.78
C SER A 90 -51.01 -7.83 1.61
N ASN A 91 -50.82 -7.72 2.93
CA ASN A 91 -50.81 -8.86 3.86
C ASN A 91 -52.17 -9.14 4.51
N GLN A 92 -53.26 -8.50 4.05
CA GLN A 92 -54.59 -8.78 4.58
C GLN A 92 -54.91 -10.27 4.42
N PRO A 93 -55.43 -10.93 5.48
CA PRO A 93 -55.83 -12.32 5.39
C PRO A 93 -56.90 -12.44 4.31
N ILE A 94 -56.64 -13.28 3.31
CA ILE A 94 -57.61 -13.57 2.24
C ILE A 94 -58.88 -14.08 2.92
N ALA A 95 -59.99 -13.35 2.74
CA ALA A 95 -61.28 -13.73 3.31
C ALA A 95 -61.59 -15.18 2.91
N ARG A 96 -61.69 -16.07 3.90
CA ARG A 96 -62.04 -17.47 3.63
C ARG A 96 -63.46 -17.46 3.08
N PRO A 97 -63.70 -17.96 1.86
CA PRO A 97 -65.05 -17.97 1.30
C PRO A 97 -65.96 -18.73 2.26
N HIS A 98 -67.02 -18.07 2.74
CA HIS A 98 -68.01 -18.65 3.65
C HIS A 98 -68.80 -19.81 3.00
N SER A 99 -68.59 -20.11 1.72
CA SER A 99 -69.28 -21.15 0.96
C SER A 99 -68.85 -22.59 1.28
N LEU A 100 -67.84 -22.79 2.14
CA LEU A 100 -67.36 -24.13 2.52
C LEU A 100 -68.06 -24.73 3.76
N ARG A 101 -69.00 -24.01 4.39
CA ARG A 101 -69.57 -24.44 5.68
C ARG A 101 -70.83 -25.30 5.58
N ASP A 102 -71.69 -25.13 4.57
CA ASP A 102 -73.10 -25.54 4.72
C ASP A 102 -73.74 -26.36 3.56
N LYS A 103 -73.00 -26.99 2.63
CA LYS A 103 -73.62 -27.83 1.57
C LYS A 103 -72.91 -29.17 1.37
N PRO A 104 -73.65 -30.31 1.26
CA PRO A 104 -73.05 -31.59 0.91
C PRO A 104 -72.45 -31.48 -0.49
N SER A 105 -71.12 -31.57 -0.58
CA SER A 105 -70.39 -31.48 -1.83
C SER A 105 -70.69 -32.71 -2.69
N THR A 106 -71.40 -32.56 -3.79
CA THR A 106 -71.37 -33.55 -4.86
C THR A 106 -69.93 -33.60 -5.40
N GLU A 107 -69.41 -34.80 -5.68
CA GLU A 107 -68.01 -35.01 -6.09
C GLU A 107 -67.59 -34.14 -7.30
N LEU A 108 -68.55 -33.85 -8.20
CA LEU A 108 -68.38 -32.98 -9.36
C LEU A 108 -68.00 -31.53 -8.97
N ASN A 109 -68.62 -30.95 -7.95
CA ASN A 109 -68.31 -29.59 -7.47
C ASN A 109 -66.91 -29.51 -6.84
N LEU A 110 -66.47 -30.58 -6.16
CA LEU A 110 -65.12 -30.67 -5.61
C LEU A 110 -64.05 -30.80 -6.69
N GLN A 111 -64.29 -31.59 -7.74
CA GLN A 111 -63.37 -31.74 -8.86
C GLN A 111 -63.20 -30.44 -9.64
N GLN A 112 -64.29 -29.72 -9.91
CA GLN A 112 -64.24 -28.39 -10.55
C GLN A 112 -63.43 -27.39 -9.72
N LEU A 113 -63.66 -27.35 -8.40
CA LEU A 113 -62.91 -26.47 -7.50
C LEU A 113 -61.41 -26.79 -7.49
N ARG A 114 -61.04 -28.08 -7.46
CA ARG A 114 -59.64 -28.54 -7.56
C ARG A 114 -59.01 -28.13 -8.89
N SER A 115 -59.75 -28.25 -9.99
CA SER A 115 -59.28 -27.86 -11.32
C SER A 115 -59.04 -26.34 -11.41
N GLN A 116 -59.99 -25.53 -10.97
CA GLN A 116 -59.87 -24.07 -10.93
C GLN A 116 -58.70 -23.63 -10.04
N TYR A 117 -58.51 -24.27 -8.88
CA TYR A 117 -57.38 -23.99 -8.01
C TYR A 117 -56.03 -24.33 -8.66
N LYS A 118 -55.93 -25.49 -9.33
CA LYS A 118 -54.72 -25.87 -10.10
C LYS A 118 -54.43 -24.87 -11.23
N GLN A 119 -55.46 -24.38 -11.93
CA GLN A 119 -55.30 -23.36 -12.97
C GLN A 119 -54.82 -22.03 -12.39
N ARG A 120 -55.37 -21.57 -11.26
CA ARG A 120 -54.90 -20.36 -10.58
C ARG A 120 -53.45 -20.49 -10.12
N LEU A 121 -53.08 -21.62 -9.52
CA LEU A 121 -51.70 -21.88 -9.11
C LEU A 121 -50.74 -21.94 -10.30
N SER A 122 -51.15 -22.55 -11.43
CA SER A 122 -50.30 -22.60 -12.62
C SER A 122 -50.09 -21.23 -13.23
N ALA A 123 -51.10 -20.36 -13.22
CA ALA A 123 -50.99 -18.97 -13.64
C ALA A 123 -50.02 -18.19 -12.73
N VAL A 124 -50.14 -18.32 -11.41
CA VAL A 124 -49.23 -17.68 -10.44
C VAL A 124 -47.79 -18.16 -10.63
N ARG A 125 -47.57 -19.47 -10.84
CA ARG A 125 -46.22 -20.01 -11.11
C ARG A 125 -45.62 -19.43 -12.39
N LYS A 126 -46.41 -19.30 -13.46
CA LYS A 126 -45.94 -18.70 -14.72
C LYS A 126 -45.56 -17.24 -14.55
N GLN A 127 -46.37 -16.46 -13.83
CA GLN A 127 -46.06 -15.06 -13.51
C GLN A 127 -44.76 -14.96 -12.71
N TYR A 128 -44.61 -15.76 -11.65
CA TYR A 128 -43.40 -15.78 -10.83
C TYR A 128 -42.14 -16.13 -11.64
N MET A 129 -42.22 -17.14 -12.52
CA MET A 129 -41.10 -17.51 -13.39
C MET A 129 -40.72 -16.36 -14.35
N SER A 130 -41.72 -15.71 -14.96
CA SER A 130 -41.48 -14.56 -15.83
C SER A 130 -40.84 -13.38 -15.08
N GLU A 131 -41.25 -13.13 -13.83
CA GLU A 131 -40.66 -12.09 -13.00
C GLU A 131 -39.21 -12.39 -12.64
N LEU A 132 -38.90 -13.64 -12.28
CA LEU A 132 -37.53 -14.07 -12.03
C LEU A 132 -36.64 -13.95 -13.26
N GLU A 133 -37.14 -14.33 -14.43
CA GLU A 133 -36.40 -14.19 -15.69
C GLU A 133 -36.11 -12.72 -16.00
N ARG A 134 -37.10 -11.84 -15.81
CA ARG A 134 -36.92 -10.39 -15.94
C ARG A 134 -35.86 -9.85 -14.98
N GLN A 135 -35.89 -10.29 -13.72
CA GLN A 135 -34.89 -9.88 -12.72
C GLN A 135 -33.49 -10.37 -13.08
N ARG A 136 -33.34 -11.63 -13.52
CA ARG A 136 -32.06 -12.18 -13.97
C ARG A 136 -31.51 -11.43 -15.18
N ALA A 137 -32.36 -11.11 -16.15
CA ALA A 137 -31.97 -10.34 -17.33
C ALA A 137 -31.52 -8.92 -16.97
N ALA A 138 -32.26 -8.24 -16.07
CA ALA A 138 -31.89 -6.92 -15.59
C ALA A 138 -30.54 -6.93 -14.85
N LYS A 139 -30.34 -7.90 -13.96
CA LYS A 139 -29.07 -8.06 -13.24
C LYS A 139 -27.91 -8.34 -14.20
N ALA A 140 -28.10 -9.26 -15.16
CA ALA A 140 -27.08 -9.56 -16.16
C ALA A 140 -26.71 -8.33 -17.02
N ALA A 141 -27.68 -7.47 -17.35
CA ALA A 141 -27.41 -6.23 -18.07
C ALA A 141 -26.62 -5.22 -17.21
N GLN A 142 -26.94 -5.10 -15.92
CA GLN A 142 -26.20 -4.25 -14.98
C GLN A 142 -24.77 -4.75 -14.78
N ASP A 143 -24.58 -6.06 -14.55
CA ASP A 143 -23.26 -6.67 -14.38
C ASP A 143 -22.39 -6.46 -15.63
N LYS A 144 -22.97 -6.54 -16.84
CA LYS A 144 -22.24 -6.25 -18.08
C LYS A 144 -21.79 -4.79 -18.15
N LYS A 145 -22.69 -3.84 -17.88
CA LYS A 145 -22.35 -2.41 -17.84
C LYS A 145 -21.24 -2.11 -16.84
N GLN A 146 -21.35 -2.64 -15.62
CA GLN A 146 -20.32 -2.46 -14.60
C GLN A 146 -18.97 -3.05 -15.03
N ARG A 147 -18.96 -4.22 -15.67
CA ARG A 147 -17.72 -4.82 -16.19
C ARG A 147 -17.08 -3.95 -17.28
N GLU A 148 -17.88 -3.42 -18.20
CA GLU A 148 -17.42 -2.52 -19.26
C GLU A 148 -16.86 -1.21 -18.67
N GLU A 149 -17.56 -0.59 -17.73
CA GLU A 149 -17.09 0.61 -17.01
C GLU A 149 -15.75 0.36 -16.29
N ILE A 150 -15.63 -0.77 -15.58
CA ILE A 150 -14.40 -1.16 -14.90
C ILE A 150 -13.26 -1.40 -15.90
N GLN A 151 -13.56 -2.00 -17.06
CA GLN A 151 -12.55 -2.22 -18.11
C GLN A 151 -12.04 -0.90 -18.68
N LEU A 152 -12.94 0.02 -19.03
CA LEU A 152 -12.57 1.35 -19.54
C LEU A 152 -11.71 2.10 -18.52
N ALA A 153 -12.10 2.13 -17.25
CA ALA A 153 -11.31 2.78 -16.19
C ALA A 153 -9.92 2.15 -16.01
N LYS A 154 -9.80 0.81 -16.16
CA LYS A 154 -8.51 0.10 -16.11
C LYS A 154 -7.64 0.46 -17.31
N GLU A 155 -8.21 0.53 -18.50
CA GLU A 155 -7.50 0.90 -19.73
C GLU A 155 -6.96 2.33 -19.65
N GLU A 156 -7.77 3.28 -19.17
CA GLU A 156 -7.34 4.66 -18.94
C GLU A 156 -6.20 4.74 -17.92
N ARG A 157 -6.32 4.04 -16.79
CA ARG A 157 -5.26 3.97 -15.78
C ARG A 157 -3.97 3.38 -16.35
N LEU A 158 -4.07 2.34 -17.17
CA LEU A 158 -2.91 1.73 -17.83
C LEU A 158 -2.31 2.69 -18.86
N ARG A 159 -3.12 3.43 -19.62
CA ARG A 159 -2.66 4.44 -20.57
C ARG A 159 -1.85 5.53 -19.87
N LEU A 160 -2.40 6.12 -18.81
CA LEU A 160 -1.71 7.12 -17.99
C LEU A 160 -0.42 6.57 -17.36
N LYS A 161 -0.43 5.32 -16.89
CA LYS A 161 0.77 4.67 -16.35
C LYS A 161 1.85 4.50 -17.41
N LYS A 162 1.47 4.10 -18.64
CA LYS A 162 2.40 3.96 -19.77
C LYS A 162 3.00 5.32 -20.14
N GLU A 163 2.17 6.35 -20.30
CA GLU A 163 2.62 7.72 -20.59
C GLU A 163 3.59 8.23 -19.52
N LYS A 164 3.27 8.06 -18.24
CA LYS A 164 4.15 8.43 -17.12
C LYS A 164 5.48 7.65 -17.15
N SER A 165 5.43 6.35 -17.43
CA SER A 165 6.63 5.52 -17.51
C SER A 165 7.53 5.91 -18.68
N ALA A 166 6.95 6.27 -19.82
CA ALA A 166 7.69 6.73 -20.99
C ALA A 166 8.41 8.05 -20.72
N ARG A 167 7.74 9.02 -20.08
CA ARG A 167 8.36 10.28 -19.64
C ARG A 167 9.54 10.03 -18.69
N ARG A 168 9.33 9.20 -17.67
CA ARG A 168 10.38 8.85 -16.72
C ARG A 168 11.57 8.12 -17.36
N ALA A 169 11.32 7.31 -18.38
CA ALA A 169 12.40 6.61 -19.09
C ALA A 169 13.30 7.59 -19.86
N ILE A 170 12.72 8.65 -20.42
CA ILE A 170 13.46 9.73 -21.08
C ILE A 170 14.30 10.49 -20.04
N GLU A 171 13.68 10.92 -18.94
CA GLU A 171 14.37 11.61 -17.83
C GLU A 171 15.56 10.80 -17.31
N VAL A 172 15.35 9.52 -17.00
CA VAL A 172 16.43 8.63 -16.51
C VAL A 172 17.53 8.43 -17.56
N ALA A 173 17.20 8.44 -18.85
CA ALA A 173 18.20 8.35 -19.90
C ALA A 173 19.07 9.62 -19.96
N GLU A 174 18.46 10.79 -19.82
CA GLU A 174 19.17 12.08 -19.75
C GLU A 174 20.05 12.18 -18.51
N GLU A 175 19.53 11.84 -17.33
CA GLU A 175 20.29 11.79 -16.08
C GLU A 175 21.51 10.88 -16.18
N LYS A 176 21.34 9.69 -16.79
CA LYS A 176 22.46 8.75 -17.02
C LYS A 176 23.52 9.33 -17.94
N ARG A 177 23.12 10.06 -19.00
CA ARG A 177 24.07 10.71 -19.91
C ARG A 177 24.87 11.78 -19.18
N ILE A 178 24.20 12.65 -18.42
CA ILE A 178 24.84 13.70 -17.62
C ILE A 178 25.82 13.07 -16.62
N LEU A 179 25.41 12.00 -15.92
CA LEU A 179 26.28 11.31 -14.96
C LEU A 179 27.51 10.70 -15.66
N GLN A 180 27.34 10.09 -16.83
CA GLN A 180 28.47 9.53 -17.59
C GLN A 180 29.45 10.61 -18.04
N GLU A 181 28.95 11.76 -18.49
CA GLU A 181 29.78 12.91 -18.88
C GLU A 181 30.57 13.46 -17.68
N GLN A 182 29.92 13.60 -16.52
CA GLN A 182 30.57 14.03 -15.28
C GLN A 182 31.66 13.05 -14.83
N LEU A 183 31.36 11.74 -14.84
CA LEU A 183 32.34 10.72 -14.47
C LEU A 183 33.53 10.66 -15.44
N ALA A 184 33.29 10.91 -16.72
CA ALA A 184 34.35 10.99 -17.73
C ALA A 184 35.26 12.19 -17.48
N ALA A 185 34.68 13.36 -17.18
CA ALA A 185 35.43 14.57 -16.83
C ALA A 185 36.26 14.36 -15.55
N GLU A 186 35.67 13.86 -14.47
CA GLU A 186 36.38 13.60 -13.22
C GLU A 186 37.51 12.58 -13.42
N SER A 187 37.26 11.53 -14.21
CA SER A 187 38.29 10.54 -14.55
C SER A 187 39.45 11.16 -15.33
N ALA A 188 39.17 12.09 -16.24
CA ALA A 188 40.20 12.79 -17.00
C ALA A 188 41.04 13.70 -16.10
N GLU A 189 40.41 14.45 -15.20
CA GLU A 189 41.07 15.30 -14.21
C GLU A 189 41.98 14.49 -13.28
N ARG A 190 41.47 13.37 -12.73
CA ARG A 190 42.25 12.47 -11.88
C ARG A 190 43.46 11.89 -12.61
N ARG A 191 43.32 11.53 -13.89
CA ARG A 191 44.44 11.06 -14.72
C ARG A 191 45.47 12.17 -14.96
N ALA A 192 45.02 13.39 -15.25
CA ALA A 192 45.91 14.54 -15.45
C ALA A 192 46.69 14.86 -14.18
N TYR A 193 46.02 14.87 -13.02
CA TYR A 193 46.66 15.07 -11.72
C TYR A 193 47.73 14.01 -11.43
N ARG A 194 47.43 12.72 -11.66
CA ARG A 194 48.41 11.64 -11.49
C ARG A 194 49.65 11.85 -12.37
N LYS A 195 49.47 12.19 -13.66
CA LYS A 195 50.59 12.50 -14.55
C LYS A 195 51.46 13.64 -14.01
N MET A 196 50.85 14.72 -13.51
CA MET A 196 51.58 15.84 -12.92
C MET A 196 52.39 15.43 -11.68
N VAL A 197 51.80 14.61 -10.81
CA VAL A 197 52.48 14.09 -9.61
C VAL A 197 53.63 13.15 -10.01
N ASP A 198 53.40 12.25 -10.97
CA ASP A 198 54.41 11.31 -11.45
C ASP A 198 55.61 12.05 -12.06
N MET A 199 55.36 13.08 -12.88
CA MET A 199 56.41 13.93 -13.43
C MET A 199 57.24 14.60 -12.33
N ARG A 200 56.58 15.19 -11.32
CA ARG A 200 57.26 15.83 -10.18
C ARG A 200 58.12 14.85 -9.39
N ILE A 201 57.64 13.62 -9.20
CA ILE A 201 58.40 12.55 -8.52
C ILE A 201 59.61 12.15 -9.37
N GLN A 202 59.44 12.03 -10.69
CA GLN A 202 60.54 11.70 -11.59
C GLN A 202 61.62 12.78 -11.61
N GLU A 203 61.24 14.05 -11.69
CA GLU A 203 62.16 15.19 -11.60
C GLU A 203 62.94 15.16 -10.29
N ARG A 204 62.26 14.98 -9.15
CA ARG A 204 62.92 14.86 -7.84
C ARG A 204 63.93 13.71 -7.81
N ARG A 205 63.53 12.52 -8.28
CA ARG A 205 64.42 11.36 -8.36
C ARG A 205 65.60 11.57 -9.31
N GLN A 206 65.44 12.36 -10.36
CA GLN A 206 66.54 12.73 -11.25
C GLN A 206 67.51 13.67 -10.52
N MET A 207 67.01 14.74 -9.90
CA MET A 207 67.82 15.67 -9.11
C MET A 207 68.59 14.96 -7.99
N GLU A 208 67.93 14.09 -7.22
CA GLU A 208 68.57 13.29 -6.16
C GLU A 208 69.66 12.38 -6.74
N ARG A 209 69.43 11.73 -7.88
CA ARG A 209 70.44 10.89 -8.54
C ARG A 209 71.61 11.71 -9.07
N ASP A 210 71.37 12.91 -9.57
CA ASP A 210 72.42 13.79 -10.07
C ASP A 210 73.29 14.33 -8.93
N ILE A 211 72.68 14.71 -7.79
CA ILE A 211 73.40 15.08 -6.56
C ILE A 211 74.26 13.91 -6.09
N ILE A 212 73.68 12.70 -5.94
CA ILE A 212 74.43 11.51 -5.53
C ILE A 212 75.57 11.22 -6.51
N ARG A 213 75.35 11.37 -7.82
CA ARG A 213 76.40 11.15 -8.82
C ARG A 213 77.54 12.16 -8.66
N GLN A 214 77.23 13.45 -8.43
CA GLN A 214 78.24 14.49 -8.19
C GLN A 214 79.02 14.22 -6.91
N GLU A 215 78.33 13.88 -5.81
CA GLU A 215 78.96 13.57 -4.52
C GLU A 215 79.75 12.27 -4.54
N SER A 216 79.30 11.26 -5.31
CA SER A 216 79.96 9.95 -5.41
C SER A 216 81.37 10.01 -5.97
N GLY A 217 81.68 11.03 -6.78
CA GLY A 217 83.05 11.28 -7.25
C GLY A 217 84.01 11.72 -6.14
N ASN A 218 83.48 12.24 -5.02
CA ASN A 218 84.26 12.62 -3.85
C ASN A 218 84.27 11.53 -2.77
N TRP A 219 83.69 10.35 -3.03
CA TRP A 219 83.73 9.26 -2.07
C TRP A 219 85.15 8.69 -1.97
N ILE A 220 85.54 8.35 -0.75
CA ILE A 220 86.90 7.87 -0.45
C ILE A 220 86.96 6.39 -0.85
N GLU A 221 87.72 6.08 -1.89
CA GLU A 221 88.04 4.70 -2.24
C GLU A 221 89.20 4.16 -1.38
N GLU A 222 89.33 2.83 -1.30
CA GLU A 222 90.38 2.18 -0.50
C GLU A 222 91.80 2.62 -0.89
N LYS A 223 92.01 2.96 -2.17
CA LYS A 223 93.29 3.43 -2.69
C LYS A 223 93.68 4.84 -2.22
N ASP A 224 92.69 5.68 -1.95
CA ASP A 224 92.88 7.11 -1.62
C ASP A 224 92.71 7.38 -0.11
N LEU A 225 92.50 6.31 0.68
CA LEU A 225 92.16 6.39 2.10
C LEU A 225 93.27 7.03 2.94
N GLU A 226 94.53 6.62 2.74
CA GLU A 226 95.67 7.12 3.51
C GLU A 226 95.91 8.62 3.29
N GLU A 227 95.79 9.08 2.03
CA GLU A 227 95.96 10.49 1.66
C GLU A 227 94.89 11.38 2.32
N ARG A 228 93.63 10.93 2.31
CA ARG A 228 92.51 11.66 2.93
C ARG A 228 92.60 11.73 4.45
N ILE A 229 93.11 10.69 5.11
CA ILE A 229 93.34 10.69 6.56
C ILE A 229 94.34 11.78 6.94
N VAL A 230 95.46 11.88 6.20
CA VAL A 230 96.48 12.91 6.43
C VAL A 230 95.91 14.31 6.16
N GLU A 231 95.15 14.49 5.07
CA GLU A 231 94.49 15.77 4.74
C GLU A 231 93.56 16.25 5.88
N ALA A 232 92.77 15.36 6.47
CA ALA A 232 91.86 15.69 7.57
C ALA A 232 92.58 16.09 8.86
N PHE A 233 93.78 15.54 9.12
CA PHE A 233 94.61 15.96 10.27
C PHE A 233 95.23 17.34 10.08
N LEU A 234 95.59 17.70 8.84
CA LEU A 234 96.19 18.99 8.51
C LEU A 234 95.15 20.11 8.43
N ASN A 235 93.93 19.79 8.01
CA ASN A 235 92.82 20.73 7.86
C ASN A 235 91.63 20.30 8.75
N PRO A 236 91.68 20.56 10.06
CA PRO A 236 90.56 20.25 10.95
C PRO A 236 89.35 21.10 10.58
N ILE A 237 88.17 20.47 10.46
CA ILE A 237 86.91 21.19 10.27
C ILE A 237 86.56 21.89 11.58
N GLU A 238 86.58 23.22 11.58
CA GLU A 238 86.02 24.01 12.68
C GLU A 238 84.49 23.87 12.66
N LEU A 239 83.94 23.26 13.71
CA LEU A 239 82.50 23.03 13.89
C LEU A 239 81.78 24.28 14.41
#